data_AF-A0A2J0YSN5-F1
#
_entry.id   AF-A0A2J0YSN5-F1
#
_cell.length_a   1.000
_cell.length_b   1.000
_cell.length_c   1.000
_cell.angle_alpha   90.00
_cell.angle_beta   90.00
_cell.angle_gamma   90.00
#
_symmetry.space_group_name_H-M   'P 1'
#
loop_
_entity.id
_entity.type
_entity.pdbx_description
1 polymer ?
#
loop_
_entity_poly.entity_id
_entity_poly.type
_entity_poly.pdbx_seq_one_letter_code
_entity_poly.pdbx_strand_id
1 'polypeptide(L)' 'MAQELDLNGHRYSIGKLSAKQQFHVSRRIAPIVPTLIPVFVRLAAGGRGITEDPGGMADVLQPLADGLAAMKDE' A
#
# COMPACT_ATOMS: atom_id res chain seq x y z
N MET A 1 14.55 -15.71 9.41
CA MET A 1 13.58 -16.82 9.35
C MET A 1 12.32 -16.24 8.76
N ALA A 2 11.81 -16.85 7.69
CA ALA A 2 10.57 -16.41 7.07
C ALA A 2 9.42 -17.23 7.66
N GLN A 3 8.31 -16.58 8.00
CA GLN A 3 7.10 -17.19 8.51
C GLN A 3 6.18 -17.46 7.31
N GLU A 4 5.79 -18.71 7.11
CA GLU A 4 4.84 -19.08 6.06
C GLU A 4 3.40 -18.94 6.58
N LEU A 5 2.52 -18.41 5.74
CA LEU A 5 1.10 -18.19 6.03
C LEU A 5 0.27 -18.58 4.82
N ASP A 6 -0.83 -19.30 5.04
CA ASP A 6 -1.83 -19.55 4.00
C ASP A 6 -3.00 -18.57 4.20
N LEU A 7 -3.25 -17.72 3.19
CA LEU A 7 -4.34 -16.73 3.19
C LEU A 7 -5.17 -16.93 1.92
N ASN A 8 -6.48 -17.18 2.06
CA ASN A 8 -7.39 -17.44 0.94
C ASN A 8 -6.89 -18.52 -0.04
N GLY A 9 -6.21 -19.56 0.45
CA GLY A 9 -5.66 -20.65 -0.38
C GLY A 9 -4.35 -20.32 -1.10
N HIS A 10 -3.75 -19.15 -0.83
CA HIS A 10 -2.44 -18.77 -1.33
C HIS A 10 -1.40 -18.81 -0.20
N ARG A 11 -0.26 -19.44 -0.49
CA ARG A 11 0.87 -19.50 0.44
C ARG A 11 1.76 -18.28 0.29
N TYR A 12 1.88 -17.53 1.37
CA TYR A 12 2.74 -16.36 1.51
C TYR A 12 3.91 -16.65 2.44
N SER A 13 4.99 -15.91 2.25
CA SER A 13 6.16 -15.92 3.14
C SER A 13 6.44 -14.52 3.64
N ILE A 14 6.44 -14.34 4.96
CA ILE A 14 6.77 -13.08 5.62
C ILE A 14 8.19 -13.18 6.17
N GLY A 15 9.09 -12.31 5.70
CA GLY A 15 10.46 -12.26 6.18
C GLY A 15 11.11 -10.91 5.94
N LYS A 16 12.32 -10.72 6.46
CA LYS A 16 13.13 -9.54 6.16
C LYS A 16 13.55 -9.57 4.69
N LEU A 17 13.29 -8.48 3.98
CA LEU A 17 13.83 -8.25 2.65
C LEU A 17 15.30 -7.87 2.76
N SER A 18 16.14 -8.44 1.89
CA SER A 18 17.51 -7.96 1.70
C SER A 18 17.52 -6.52 1.16
N ALA A 19 18.63 -5.80 1.32
CA ALA A 19 18.76 -4.43 0.81
C ALA A 19 18.46 -4.33 -0.70
N LYS A 20 18.89 -5.32 -1.49
CA LYS A 20 18.59 -5.39 -2.94
C LYS A 20 17.10 -5.55 -3.22
N GLN A 21 16.41 -6.40 -2.45
CA GLN A 21 14.96 -6.58 -2.57
C GLN A 21 14.20 -5.32 -2.16
N GLN A 22 14.62 -4.67 -1.07
CA GLN A 22 14.03 -3.39 -0.64
C GLN A 22 14.21 -2.30 -1.71
N PHE A 23 15.39 -2.20 -2.31
CA PHE A 23 15.66 -1.26 -3.39
C PHE A 23 14.79 -1.52 -4.62
N HIS A 24 14.61 -2.80 -5.00
CA HIS A 24 13.73 -3.18 -6.10
C HIS A 24 12.27 -2.80 -5.82
N VAL A 25 11.75 -3.14 -4.64
CA VAL A 25 10.40 -2.76 -4.21
C VAL A 25 10.23 -1.24 -4.18
N SER A 26 11.20 -0.50 -3.64
CA SER A 26 11.17 0.96 -3.60
C SER A 26 11.08 1.57 -5.00
N ARG A 27 11.87 1.09 -5.97
CA ARG A 27 11.81 1.56 -7.36
C ARG A 27 10.47 1.25 -8.02
N ARG A 28 9.84 0.13 -7.68
CA ARG A 28 8.50 -0.23 -8.17
C ARG A 28 7.40 0.66 -7.59
N ILE A 29 7.50 1.05 -6.32
CA ILE A 29 6.50 1.89 -5.65
C ILE A 29 6.70 3.39 -5.96
N ALA A 30 7.94 3.83 -6.24
CA ALA A 30 8.24 5.24 -6.47
C ALA A 30 7.31 5.96 -7.47
N PRO A 31 6.90 5.37 -8.61
CA PRO A 31 5.99 6.01 -9.56
C PRO A 31 4.59 6.30 -9.00
N ILE A 32 4.12 5.56 -8.00
CA ILE A 32 2.78 5.76 -7.41
C ILE A 32 2.79 6.76 -6.25
N VAL A 33 3.96 7.11 -5.70
CA VAL A 33 4.07 8.05 -4.57
C VAL A 33 3.34 9.39 -4.80
N PRO A 34 3.39 10.01 -6.00
CA PRO A 34 2.64 11.25 -6.25
C PRO A 34 1.12 11.11 -6.09
N THR A 35 0.55 9.94 -6.42
CA THR A 35 -0.91 9.71 -6.27
C THR A 35 -1.32 9.61 -4.80
N LEU A 36 -0.36 9.43 -3.89
CA LEU A 36 -0.60 9.35 -2.45
C LEU A 36 -0.58 10.70 -1.73
N ILE A 37 -0.10 11.76 -2.38
CA ILE A 37 -0.03 13.10 -1.77
C ILE A 37 -1.40 13.55 -1.24
N PRO A 38 -2.52 13.45 -2.00
CA PRO A 38 -3.83 13.85 -1.51
C PRO A 38 -4.28 13.03 -0.29
N VAL A 39 -3.91 11.74 -0.25
CA VAL A 39 -4.19 10.84 0.87
C VAL A 39 -3.49 11.34 2.13
N PHE A 40 -2.19 11.62 2.03
CA PHE A 40 -1.41 12.13 3.16
C PHE A 40 -1.89 13.50 3.65
N VAL A 41 -2.28 14.40 2.75
CA VAL A 41 -2.83 15.71 3.12
C VAL A 41 -4.14 15.56 3.90
N ARG A 42 -5.05 14.68 3.45
CA ARG A 42 -6.33 14.45 4.14
C ARG A 42 -6.15 13.76 5.48
N LEU A 43 -5.22 12.82 5.59
CA LEU A 43 -4.87 12.17 6.87
C LEU A 43 -4.24 13.17 7.85
N ALA A 44 -3.31 14.01 7.38
CA ALA A 44 -2.65 15.04 8.19
C ALA A 44 -3.62 16.13 8.68
N ALA A 45 -4.67 16.42 7.93
CA ALA A 45 -5.71 17.39 8.29
C ALA A 45 -6.65 16.91 9.42
N GLY A 46 -6.41 15.73 10.02
CA GLY A 46 -7.20 15.22 11.14
C GLY A 46 -8.51 14.57 10.72
N GLY A 47 -8.53 13.91 9.56
CA GLY A 47 -9.68 13.10 9.13
C GLY A 47 -10.09 12.08 10.19
N ARG A 48 -11.40 11.87 10.33
CA ARG A 48 -11.98 10.83 11.19
C ARG A 48 -11.28 9.49 10.98
N GLY A 49 -11.07 8.74 12.07
CA GLY A 49 -10.42 7.44 12.00
C GLY A 49 -11.18 6.48 11.07
N ILE A 50 -10.52 5.43 10.56
CA ILE A 50 -11.13 4.40 9.70
C ILE A 50 -12.44 3.85 10.29
N THR A 51 -12.50 3.75 11.62
CA THR A 51 -13.66 3.25 12.37
C THR A 51 -14.82 4.22 12.45
N GLU A 52 -14.58 5.52 12.30
CA GLU A 52 -15.58 6.59 12.44
C GLU A 52 -16.21 6.97 11.10
N ASP A 53 -15.47 6.85 10.01
CA ASP A 53 -15.96 7.08 8.64
C ASP A 53 -15.30 6.14 7.62
N PRO A 54 -15.74 4.87 7.55
CA PRO A 54 -15.20 3.91 6.61
C PRO A 54 -15.38 4.33 5.14
N GLY A 55 -16.49 5.00 4.82
CA GLY A 55 -16.80 5.48 3.46
C GLY A 55 -15.90 6.63 3.04
N GLY A 56 -15.75 7.64 3.88
CA GLY A 56 -14.82 8.74 3.65
C GLY A 56 -13.36 8.27 3.54
N MET A 57 -12.97 7.24 4.30
CA MET A 57 -11.65 6.63 4.14
C MET A 57 -11.49 5.89 2.82
N ALA A 58 -12.53 5.18 2.34
CA ALA A 58 -12.49 4.51 1.04
C ALA A 58 -12.22 5.53 -0.09
N ASP A 59 -12.89 6.67 -0.07
CA ASP A 59 -12.66 7.77 -1.04
C ASP A 59 -11.25 8.35 -0.94
N VAL A 60 -10.73 8.48 0.28
CA VAL A 60 -9.36 8.95 0.55
C VAL A 60 -8.33 7.96 -0.01
N LEU A 61 -8.59 6.66 0.07
CA LEU A 61 -7.65 5.62 -0.40
C LEU A 61 -7.80 5.27 -1.88
N GLN A 62 -8.85 5.73 -2.56
CA GLN A 62 -9.08 5.40 -3.98
C GLN A 62 -7.86 5.71 -4.88
N PRO A 63 -7.16 6.86 -4.78
CA PRO A 63 -5.98 7.14 -5.61
C PRO A 63 -4.79 6.21 -5.36
N LEU A 64 -4.70 5.62 -4.16
CA LEU A 64 -3.73 4.57 -3.85
C LEU A 64 -4.11 3.27 -4.56
N ALA A 65 -5.40 2.88 -4.48
CA ALA A 65 -5.91 1.67 -5.14
C ALA A 65 -5.73 1.74 -6.66
N ASP A 66 -6.07 2.86 -7.28
CA ASP A 66 -5.90 3.09 -8.72
C ASP A 66 -4.42 3.07 -9.12
N GLY A 67 -3.56 3.68 -8.30
CA GLY A 67 -2.11 3.67 -8.50
C GLY A 67 -1.54 2.26 -8.47
N LEU A 68 -1.96 1.43 -7.50
CA LEU A 68 -1.56 0.03 -7.40
C LEU A 68 -2.09 -0.81 -8.57
N ALA A 69 -3.35 -0.62 -8.98
CA ALA A 69 -3.96 -1.34 -10.09
C ALA A 69 -3.31 -1.02 -11.44
N ALA A 70 -2.75 0.18 -11.59
CA ALA A 70 -2.01 0.60 -12.79
C ALA A 70 -0.55 0.11 -12.81
N MET A 71 -0.05 -0.51 -11.73
CA MET A 71 1.31 -1.05 -11.70
C MET A 71 1.40 -2.26 -12.64
N LYS A 72 2.43 -2.26 -13.51
CA LYS A 72 2.76 -3.42 -14.33
C LYS A 72 3.42 -4.50 -13.45
N ASP A 73 3.14 -5.76 -13.77
CA ASP A 73 3.74 -6.91 -13.08
C ASP A 73 5.24 -7.09 -13.37
N GLU A 74 5.79 -6.35 -14.34
CA GLU A 74 7.16 -6.45 -14.86
C GLU A 74 8.26 -5.92 -13.92
#